data_AF-A0A968JTJ9-F1
#
_entry.id   AF-A0A968JTJ9-F1
#
_cell.length_a   1.000
_cell.length_b   1.000
_cell.length_c   1.000
_cell.angle_alpha   90.00
_cell.angle_beta   90.00
_cell.angle_gamma   90.00
#
_symmetry.space_group_name_H-M   'P 1'
#
loop_
_entity.id
_entity.type
_entity.pdbx_description
1 polymer ?
#
loop_
_entity_poly.entity_id
_entity_poly.type
_entity_poly.pdbx_seq_one_letter_code
_entity_poly.pdbx_strand_id
1 'polypeptide(L)'
;MKKSIKFYILCLFSVVFSGLNGWSQDQVYNLDLQSSIDIALEKSFDMKILRADLAESKYNLQTAVRRFRTHLDLDITLPDYSESIGELRDSTGLSYFPVKQFKYSSNLNLWQALPTDGRVYVSSGFTNTDDLRVGEEEKLFRLNTRIGIQQPLEALYSYSEIRSSLKRAR
;
A
#
# COMPACT_ATOMS: atom_id res chain seq x y z
N MET A 1 44.74 -60.51 -8.35
CA MET A 1 43.36 -59.96 -8.53
C MET A 1 43.23 -58.43 -8.60
N LYS A 2 44.27 -57.59 -8.36
CA LYS A 2 44.12 -56.11 -8.37
C LYS A 2 44.26 -55.42 -9.75
N LYS A 3 44.81 -56.08 -10.77
CA LYS A 3 45.02 -55.46 -12.11
C LYS A 3 43.77 -55.49 -13.00
N SER A 4 42.93 -56.50 -12.89
CA SER A 4 41.69 -56.64 -13.67
C SER A 4 40.60 -55.64 -13.25
N ILE A 5 40.48 -55.33 -11.94
CA ILE A 5 39.51 -54.33 -11.43
C ILE A 5 39.82 -52.90 -11.91
N LYS A 6 41.11 -52.53 -12.00
CA LYS A 6 41.51 -51.21 -12.52
C LYS A 6 41.16 -51.04 -14.00
N PHE A 7 41.15 -52.11 -14.78
CA PHE A 7 40.81 -52.08 -16.20
C PHE A 7 39.30 -51.90 -16.42
N TYR A 8 38.46 -52.55 -15.61
CA TYR A 8 37.01 -52.36 -15.65
C TYR A 8 36.59 -50.95 -15.21
N ILE A 9 37.27 -50.36 -14.21
CA ILE A 9 37.01 -48.98 -13.78
C ILE A 9 37.39 -47.99 -14.89
N LEU A 10 38.48 -48.24 -15.63
CA LEU A 10 38.91 -47.37 -16.73
C LEU A 10 37.95 -47.42 -17.94
N CYS A 11 37.42 -48.61 -18.26
CA CYS A 11 36.37 -48.76 -19.29
C CYS A 11 35.02 -48.17 -18.86
N LEU A 12 34.66 -48.26 -17.58
CA LEU A 12 33.42 -47.68 -17.07
C LEU A 12 33.49 -46.15 -17.07
N PHE A 13 34.69 -45.58 -16.84
CA PHE A 13 34.93 -44.15 -16.92
C PHE A 13 34.89 -43.61 -18.37
N SER A 14 35.40 -44.35 -19.36
CA SER A 14 35.36 -43.91 -20.77
C SER A 14 33.95 -43.95 -21.39
N VAL A 15 33.11 -44.90 -20.97
CA VAL A 15 31.70 -44.97 -21.41
C VAL A 15 30.87 -43.84 -20.82
N VAL A 16 31.10 -43.46 -19.55
CA VAL A 16 30.43 -42.31 -18.93
C VAL A 16 30.89 -40.99 -19.56
N PHE A 17 32.16 -40.85 -19.92
CA PHE A 17 32.68 -39.63 -20.53
C PHE A 17 32.22 -39.43 -22.00
N SER A 18 31.95 -40.52 -22.72
CA SER A 18 31.45 -40.46 -24.10
C SER A 18 29.97 -40.08 -24.17
N GLY A 19 29.18 -40.37 -23.13
CA GLY A 19 27.76 -40.00 -23.04
C GLY A 19 27.50 -38.53 -22.72
N LEU A 20 28.50 -37.77 -22.25
CA LEU A 20 28.35 -36.36 -21.88
C LEU A 20 28.56 -35.37 -23.05
N ASN A 21 29.07 -35.82 -24.20
CA ASN A 21 29.33 -34.95 -25.36
C ASN A 21 28.15 -34.87 -26.36
N GLY A 22 27.02 -35.53 -26.08
CA GLY A 22 25.86 -35.57 -26.99
C GLY A 22 24.92 -34.36 -26.91
N TRP A 23 25.19 -33.36 -26.06
CA TRP A 23 24.24 -32.28 -25.73
C TRP A 23 24.70 -30.88 -26.18
N SER A 24 25.35 -30.77 -27.34
CA SER A 24 25.45 -29.47 -28.03
C SER A 24 24.79 -29.57 -29.41
N GLN A 25 23.47 -29.72 -29.41
CA GLN A 25 22.69 -29.43 -30.60
C GLN A 25 22.56 -27.91 -30.66
N ASP A 26 23.55 -27.27 -31.28
CA ASP A 26 23.48 -25.85 -31.64
C ASP A 26 22.29 -25.71 -32.59
N GLN A 27 21.18 -25.18 -32.07
CA GLN A 27 19.95 -25.03 -32.84
C GLN A 27 20.19 -23.93 -33.87
N VAL A 28 20.61 -24.33 -35.07
CA VAL A 28 20.70 -23.43 -36.22
C VAL A 28 19.29 -23.03 -36.62
N TYR A 29 18.78 -21.97 -36.00
CA TYR A 29 17.54 -21.32 -36.41
C TYR A 29 17.81 -20.63 -37.75
N ASN A 30 17.21 -21.15 -38.82
CA ASN A 30 17.07 -20.38 -40.06
C ASN A 30 16.03 -19.28 -39.78
N LEU A 31 16.52 -18.13 -39.34
CA LEU A 31 15.70 -16.98 -39.02
C LEU A 31 15.23 -16.34 -40.34
N ASP A 32 13.97 -16.57 -40.68
CA ASP A 32 13.28 -15.72 -41.66
C ASP A 32 13.23 -14.28 -41.14
N LEU A 33 13.23 -13.29 -42.03
CA LEU A 33 13.21 -11.86 -41.66
C LEU A 33 12.04 -11.56 -40.71
N GLN A 34 10.88 -12.14 -40.98
CA GLN A 34 9.69 -11.96 -40.16
C GLN A 34 9.91 -12.52 -38.74
N SER A 35 10.49 -13.73 -38.63
CA SER A 35 10.80 -14.34 -37.33
C SER A 35 11.80 -13.52 -36.51
N SER A 36 12.76 -12.87 -37.17
CA SER A 36 13.73 -11.99 -36.50
C SER A 36 13.05 -10.72 -35.95
N ILE A 37 12.12 -10.14 -36.71
CA ILE A 37 11.35 -8.98 -36.29
C ILE A 37 10.46 -9.34 -35.10
N ASP A 38 9.76 -10.48 -35.15
CA ASP A 38 8.86 -10.90 -34.07
C ASP A 38 9.64 -11.17 -32.78
N ILE A 39 10.79 -11.85 -32.87
CA ILE A 39 11.69 -12.07 -31.73
C ILE A 39 12.21 -10.74 -31.17
N ALA A 40 12.55 -9.78 -32.04
CA ALA A 40 12.98 -8.45 -31.60
C ALA A 40 11.85 -7.69 -30.91
N LEU A 41 10.62 -7.72 -31.43
CA LEU A 41 9.46 -7.10 -30.82
C LEU A 41 9.11 -7.70 -29.45
N GLU A 42 9.36 -9.00 -29.28
CA GLU A 42 9.11 -9.69 -28.02
C GLU A 42 10.24 -9.48 -27.00
N LYS A 43 11.50 -9.64 -27.42
CA LYS A 43 12.65 -9.81 -26.51
C LYS A 43 13.60 -8.62 -26.48
N SER A 44 13.55 -7.70 -27.46
CA SER A 44 14.45 -6.54 -27.50
C SER A 44 14.36 -5.73 -26.21
N PHE A 45 15.52 -5.25 -25.77
CA PHE A 45 15.61 -4.37 -24.62
C PHE A 45 14.85 -3.05 -24.86
N ASP A 46 14.95 -2.48 -26.07
CA ASP A 46 14.26 -1.24 -26.43
C ASP A 46 12.75 -1.39 -26.36
N MET A 47 12.22 -2.53 -26.80
CA MET A 47 10.78 -2.82 -26.71
C MET A 47 10.31 -3.03 -25.26
N LYS A 48 11.16 -3.58 -24.40
CA LYS A 48 10.86 -3.68 -22.97
C LYS A 48 10.86 -2.31 -22.31
N ILE A 49 11.80 -1.42 -22.65
CA ILE A 49 11.82 -0.03 -22.19
C ILE A 49 10.53 0.67 -22.63
N LEU A 50 10.20 0.61 -23.93
CA LEU A 50 9.01 1.29 -24.45
C LEU A 50 7.71 0.81 -23.78
N ARG A 51 7.60 -0.49 -23.49
CA ARG A 51 6.46 -1.04 -22.74
C ARG A 51 6.42 -0.51 -21.29
N ALA A 52 7.57 -0.38 -20.64
CA ALA A 52 7.66 0.18 -19.30
C ALA A 52 7.26 1.67 -19.30
N ASP A 53 7.76 2.45 -20.24
CA ASP A 53 7.45 3.88 -20.38
C ASP A 53 5.95 4.12 -20.65
N LEU A 54 5.34 3.27 -21.49
CA LEU A 54 3.90 3.30 -21.74
C LEU A 54 3.13 2.97 -20.44
N ALA A 55 3.55 1.94 -19.70
CA ALA A 55 2.92 1.58 -18.45
C ALA A 55 3.03 2.72 -17.42
N GLU A 56 4.20 3.35 -17.30
CA GLU A 56 4.43 4.50 -16.44
C GLU A 56 3.49 5.66 -16.81
N SER A 57 3.45 6.03 -18.09
CA SER A 57 2.59 7.10 -18.60
C SER A 57 1.11 6.84 -18.28
N LYS A 58 0.67 5.59 -18.41
CA LYS A 58 -0.68 5.17 -18.04
C LYS A 58 -0.96 5.32 -16.54
N TYR A 59 -0.02 4.93 -15.69
CA TYR A 59 -0.16 5.11 -14.23
C TYR A 59 -0.14 6.58 -13.83
N ASN A 60 0.66 7.41 -14.50
CA ASN A 60 0.72 8.85 -14.29
C ASN A 60 -0.63 9.51 -14.64
N LEU A 61 -1.22 9.18 -15.79
CA LEU A 61 -2.56 9.64 -16.17
C LEU A 61 -3.62 9.17 -15.17
N GLN A 62 -3.57 7.89 -14.78
CA GLN A 62 -4.53 7.33 -13.83
C GLN A 62 -4.43 8.04 -12.47
N THR A 63 -3.22 8.32 -12.00
CA THR A 63 -2.97 9.04 -10.74
C THR A 63 -3.47 10.47 -10.83
N ALA A 64 -3.17 11.18 -11.92
CA ALA A 64 -3.64 12.54 -12.14
C ALA A 64 -5.18 12.64 -12.17
N VAL A 65 -5.85 11.67 -12.79
CA VAL A 65 -7.32 11.60 -12.79
C VAL A 65 -7.87 11.23 -11.41
N ARG A 66 -7.23 10.29 -10.69
CA ARG A 66 -7.66 9.87 -9.35
C ARG A 66 -7.58 10.97 -8.31
N ARG A 67 -6.69 11.96 -8.46
CA ARG A 67 -6.59 13.12 -7.55
C ARG A 67 -7.90 13.90 -7.42
N PHE A 68 -8.76 13.91 -8.44
CA PHE A 68 -10.07 14.59 -8.41
C PHE A 68 -11.19 13.78 -7.76
N ARG A 69 -10.93 12.52 -7.42
CA ARG A 69 -11.92 11.66 -6.77
C ARG A 69 -11.97 11.95 -5.28
N THR A 70 -13.09 11.59 -4.69
CA THR A 70 -13.26 11.63 -3.24
C THR A 70 -12.42 10.55 -2.58
N HIS A 71 -11.69 10.93 -1.54
CA HIS A 71 -10.90 10.06 -0.69
C HIS A 71 -11.67 9.88 0.62
N LEU A 72 -11.67 8.66 1.14
CA LEU A 72 -12.27 8.28 2.41
C LEU A 72 -11.19 7.60 3.24
N ASP A 73 -10.99 8.12 4.44
CA ASP A 73 -10.11 7.57 5.45
C ASP A 73 -10.93 7.31 6.71
N LEU A 74 -10.78 6.12 7.27
CA LEU A 74 -11.53 5.65 8.43
C LEU A 74 -10.54 5.03 9.42
N ASP A 75 -10.27 5.76 10.49
CA ASP A 75 -9.49 5.28 11.61
C ASP A 75 -10.45 4.76 12.68
N ILE A 76 -10.24 3.53 13.14
CA ILE A 76 -10.98 2.96 14.26
C ILE A 76 -9.95 2.47 15.28
N THR A 77 -10.03 2.99 16.49
CA THR A 77 -9.22 2.49 17.60
C THR A 77 -10.00 1.40 18.32
N LEU A 78 -9.38 0.25 18.50
CA LEU A 78 -9.93 -0.81 19.33
C LEU A 78 -10.11 -0.33 20.78
N PRO A 79 -10.97 -1.01 21.55
CA PRO A 79 -11.30 -0.59 22.91
C PRO A 79 -10.07 -0.68 23.79
N ASP A 80 -9.74 0.42 24.47
CA ASP A 80 -8.69 0.42 25.48
C ASP A 80 -9.29 0.36 26.88
N TYR A 81 -8.79 -0.57 27.70
CA TYR A 81 -9.19 -0.72 29.10
C TYR A 81 -8.18 -0.01 29.98
N SER A 82 -8.66 0.91 30.81
CA SER A 82 -7.84 1.61 31.79
C SER A 82 -8.44 1.47 33.18
N GLU A 83 -7.58 1.17 34.15
CA GLU A 83 -7.93 1.10 35.57
C GLU A 83 -7.04 2.05 36.35
N SER A 84 -7.66 2.91 37.15
CA SER A 84 -6.98 3.89 37.98
C SER A 84 -7.66 3.99 39.34
N ILE A 85 -6.98 4.59 40.32
CA ILE A 85 -7.56 4.84 41.64
C ILE A 85 -7.95 6.32 41.70
N GLY A 86 -9.23 6.59 41.87
CA GLY A 86 -9.76 7.92 42.14
C GLY A 86 -9.72 8.24 43.63
N GLU A 87 -9.49 9.51 43.94
CA GLU A 87 -9.51 10.04 45.32
C GLU A 87 -10.69 10.99 45.48
N LEU A 88 -11.54 10.73 46.47
CA LEU A 88 -12.59 11.66 46.90
C LEU A 88 -12.27 12.12 48.32
N ARG A 89 -12.18 13.44 48.51
CA ARG A 89 -11.99 14.05 49.82
C ARG A 89 -13.28 14.72 50.26
N ASP A 90 -13.90 14.15 51.29
CA ASP A 90 -15.09 14.70 51.92
C ASP A 90 -14.76 15.18 53.35
N SER A 91 -15.73 15.86 53.98
CA SER A 91 -15.60 16.32 55.38
C SER A 91 -15.37 15.19 56.38
N THR A 92 -15.64 13.94 55.98
CA THR A 92 -15.47 12.73 56.79
C THR A 92 -14.11 12.03 56.58
N GLY A 93 -13.32 12.43 55.58
CA GLY A 93 -11.99 11.84 55.32
C GLY A 93 -11.63 11.70 53.84
N LEU A 94 -10.56 10.95 53.59
CA LEU A 94 -10.07 10.60 52.25
C LEU A 94 -10.56 9.19 51.89
N SER A 95 -11.30 9.07 50.79
CA SER A 95 -11.81 7.80 50.26
C SER A 95 -11.16 7.50 48.91
N TYR A 96 -10.78 6.25 48.70
CA TYR A 96 -10.22 5.76 47.44
C TYR A 96 -11.22 4.82 46.77
N PHE A 97 -11.42 4.98 45.47
CA PHE A 97 -12.31 4.11 44.69
C PHE A 97 -11.69 3.75 43.34
N PRO A 98 -11.90 2.51 42.84
CA PRO A 98 -11.41 2.12 41.54
C PRO A 98 -12.24 2.78 40.43
N VAL A 99 -11.57 3.38 39.45
CA VAL A 99 -12.14 3.92 38.22
C VAL A 99 -11.72 3.02 37.08
N LYS A 100 -12.71 2.37 36.45
CA LYS A 100 -12.50 1.40 35.35
C LYS A 100 -13.17 1.95 34.10
N GLN A 101 -12.41 2.25 33.07
CA GLN A 101 -12.92 2.89 31.85
C GLN A 101 -12.58 2.08 30.61
N PHE A 102 -13.56 1.93 29.72
CA PHE A 102 -13.37 1.48 28.34
C PHE A 102 -13.54 2.66 27.38
N LYS A 103 -12.58 2.85 26.48
CA LYS A 103 -12.60 3.95 25.50
C LYS A 103 -12.59 3.41 24.08
N TYR A 104 -13.52 3.92 23.28
CA TYR A 104 -13.66 3.63 21.85
C TYR A 104 -13.57 4.94 21.08
N SER A 105 -12.86 4.96 19.97
CA SER A 105 -12.87 6.11 19.08
C SER A 105 -12.83 5.70 17.62
N SER A 106 -13.49 6.47 16.78
CA SER A 106 -13.34 6.39 15.33
C SER A 106 -13.33 7.78 14.72
N ASN A 107 -12.58 7.91 13.64
CA ASN A 107 -12.48 9.14 12.89
C ASN A 107 -12.66 8.84 11.40
N LEU A 108 -13.67 9.47 10.80
CA LEU A 108 -13.97 9.38 9.38
C LEU A 108 -13.61 10.71 8.71
N ASN A 109 -12.64 10.70 7.82
CA ASN A 109 -12.25 11.84 7.01
C ASN A 109 -12.59 11.58 5.54
N LEU A 110 -13.48 12.39 4.98
CA LEU A 110 -13.83 12.41 3.57
C LEU A 110 -13.29 13.70 2.96
N TRP A 111 -12.56 13.65 1.85
CA TRP A 111 -12.18 14.87 1.14
C TRP A 111 -12.11 14.69 -0.37
N GLN A 112 -12.40 15.76 -1.09
CA GLN A 112 -12.29 15.82 -2.53
C GLN A 112 -11.47 17.06 -2.92
N ALA A 113 -10.42 16.85 -3.70
CA ALA A 113 -9.63 17.96 -4.22
C ALA A 113 -10.42 18.72 -5.30
N LEU A 114 -10.27 20.03 -5.31
CA LEU A 114 -10.88 20.93 -6.27
C LEU A 114 -9.86 21.29 -7.35
N PRO A 115 -10.30 21.68 -8.56
CA PRO A 115 -9.41 22.10 -9.65
C PRO A 115 -8.63 23.40 -9.38
N THR A 116 -8.73 23.95 -8.18
CA THR A 116 -8.06 25.16 -7.69
C THR A 116 -6.99 24.81 -6.64
N ASP A 117 -6.55 23.56 -6.59
CA ASP A 117 -5.66 23.00 -5.54
C ASP A 117 -6.23 23.07 -4.11
N GLY A 118 -7.46 23.56 -3.96
CA GLY A 118 -8.23 23.48 -2.72
C GLY A 118 -8.86 22.11 -2.51
N ARG A 119 -9.63 21.97 -1.42
CA ARG A 119 -10.39 20.76 -1.12
C ARG A 119 -11.69 21.07 -0.39
N VAL A 120 -12.71 20.26 -0.64
CA VAL A 120 -13.88 20.14 0.24
C VAL A 120 -13.66 18.93 1.12
N TYR A 121 -14.01 19.02 2.40
CA TYR A 121 -13.85 17.91 3.32
C TYR A 121 -15.00 17.82 4.33
N VAL A 122 -15.23 16.60 4.79
CA VAL A 122 -16.09 16.25 5.92
C VAL A 122 -15.25 15.41 6.86
N SER A 123 -15.18 15.80 8.13
CA SER A 123 -14.47 15.06 9.18
C SER A 123 -15.45 14.77 10.30
N SER A 124 -15.57 13.51 10.70
CA SER A 124 -16.49 13.05 11.73
C SER A 124 -15.73 12.21 12.74
N GLY A 125 -15.65 12.71 13.98
CA GLY A 125 -15.07 12.00 15.11
C GLY A 125 -16.17 11.43 16.00
N PHE A 126 -16.09 10.14 16.29
CA PHE A 126 -16.92 9.45 17.26
C PHE A 126 -16.04 8.99 18.42
N THR A 127 -16.47 9.26 19.65
CA THR A 127 -15.82 8.73 20.85
C THR A 127 -16.88 8.23 21.81
N ASN A 128 -16.69 7.03 22.34
CA ASN A 128 -17.47 6.52 23.45
C ASN A 128 -16.55 6.23 24.64
N THR A 129 -16.97 6.60 25.84
CA THR A 129 -16.29 6.25 27.09
C THR A 129 -17.30 5.63 28.02
N ASP A 130 -17.07 4.37 28.38
CA ASP A 130 -17.89 3.62 29.32
C ASP A 130 -17.15 3.57 30.67
N ASP A 131 -17.80 4.06 31.74
CA ASP A 131 -17.34 3.91 33.12
C ASP A 131 -18.01 2.67 33.74
N LEU A 132 -17.18 1.73 34.21
CA LEU A 132 -17.61 0.45 34.76
C LEU A 132 -17.68 0.44 36.29
N ARG A 133 -17.92 1.59 36.92
CA ARG A 133 -18.13 1.65 38.36
C ARG A 133 -19.36 0.82 38.76
N VAL A 134 -19.18 -0.01 39.79
CA VAL A 134 -20.21 -0.92 40.29
C VAL A 134 -21.44 -0.12 40.73
N GLY A 135 -22.57 -0.32 40.05
CA GLY A 135 -23.87 0.28 40.38
C GLY A 135 -24.23 1.58 39.64
N GLU A 136 -23.27 2.18 38.92
CA GLU A 136 -23.48 3.44 38.16
C GLU A 136 -22.71 3.33 36.83
N GLU A 137 -23.26 2.53 35.90
CA GLU A 137 -22.73 2.42 34.53
C GLU A 137 -23.06 3.71 33.75
N GLU A 138 -22.06 4.54 33.51
CA GLU A 138 -22.20 5.75 32.71
C GLU A 138 -21.54 5.57 31.34
N LYS A 139 -22.25 5.96 30.28
CA LYS A 139 -21.75 5.91 28.91
C LYS A 139 -21.78 7.30 28.30
N LEU A 140 -20.62 7.79 27.89
CA LEU A 140 -20.48 9.10 27.29
C LEU A 140 -20.20 8.99 25.79
N PHE A 141 -21.24 9.23 25.02
CA PHE A 141 -21.17 9.29 23.56
C PHE A 141 -20.92 10.72 23.09
N ARG A 142 -19.92 10.91 22.24
CA ARG A 142 -19.69 12.17 21.52
C ARG A 142 -19.51 11.90 20.04
N LEU A 143 -20.29 12.61 19.23
CA LEU A 143 -20.14 12.67 17.78
C LEU A 143 -19.88 14.13 17.41
N ASN A 144 -18.79 14.38 16.68
CA ASN A 144 -18.44 15.70 16.19
C ASN A 144 -18.23 15.64 14.69
N THR A 145 -19.06 16.33 13.93
CA THR A 145 -18.98 16.40 12.47
C THR A 145 -18.66 17.82 12.03
N ARG A 146 -17.63 17.96 11.21
CA ARG A 146 -17.20 19.22 10.60
C ARG A 146 -17.23 19.08 9.08
N ILE A 147 -17.85 20.05 8.42
CA ILE A 147 -17.82 20.21 6.97
C ILE A 147 -17.08 21.50 6.67
N GLY A 148 -16.17 21.48 5.71
CA GLY A 148 -15.35 22.64 5.39
C GLY A 148 -14.86 22.65 3.95
N ILE A 149 -14.45 23.84 3.54
CA ILE A 149 -13.79 24.09 2.27
C ILE A 149 -12.48 24.80 2.60
N GLN A 150 -11.39 24.32 2.02
CA GLN A 150 -10.07 24.94 2.12
C GLN A 150 -9.63 25.35 0.72
N GLN A 151 -9.33 26.64 0.54
CA GLN A 151 -8.87 27.20 -0.72
C GLN A 151 -7.56 27.95 -0.51
N PRO A 152 -6.47 27.61 -1.23
CA PRO A 152 -5.30 28.46 -1.25
C PRO A 152 -5.59 29.75 -2.03
N LEU A 153 -5.12 30.89 -1.53
CA LEU A 153 -5.31 32.19 -2.20
C LEU A 153 -4.55 32.28 -3.53
N GLU A 154 -3.44 31.53 -3.65
CA GLU A 154 -2.65 31.45 -4.88
C GLU A 154 -3.49 30.97 -6.06
N ALA A 155 -4.51 30.15 -5.85
CA ALA A 155 -5.39 29.67 -6.91
C ALA A 155 -6.16 30.77 -7.66
N LEU A 156 -6.24 31.98 -7.11
CA LEU A 156 -6.83 33.14 -7.77
C LEU A 156 -5.88 33.80 -8.78
N TYR A 157 -4.56 33.65 -8.59
CA TYR A 157 -3.54 34.39 -9.33
C TYR A 157 -2.51 33.48 -10.03
N SER A 158 -2.47 32.18 -9.71
CA SER A 158 -1.52 31.21 -10.24
C SER A 158 -2.23 30.07 -10.99
N TYR A 159 -1.44 29.29 -11.73
CA TYR A 159 -1.93 28.13 -12.45
C TYR A 159 -1.91 26.89 -11.54
N SER A 160 -3.07 26.24 -11.40
CA SER A 160 -3.21 25.08 -10.50
C SER A 160 -2.30 23.91 -10.87
N GLU A 161 -1.62 23.36 -9.86
CA GLU A 161 -0.75 22.19 -10.00
C GLU A 161 -1.53 20.94 -10.41
N ILE A 162 -2.74 20.76 -9.86
CA ILE A 162 -3.63 19.65 -10.22
C ILE A 162 -4.03 19.73 -11.70
N ARG A 163 -4.37 20.91 -12.21
CA ARG A 163 -4.64 21.10 -13.64
C ARG A 163 -3.41 20.91 -14.50
N SER A 164 -2.26 21.40 -14.05
CA SER A 164 -0.96 21.24 -14.72
C SER A 164 -0.55 19.79 -14.86
N SER A 165 -0.64 19.02 -13.78
CA SER A 165 -0.29 17.60 -13.77
C SER A 165 -1.24 16.78 -14.65
N LEU A 166 -2.55 17.05 -14.61
CA LEU A 166 -3.49 16.40 -15.52
C LEU A 166 -3.21 16.72 -17.00
N LYS A 167 -2.87 17.98 -17.31
CA LYS A 167 -2.56 18.38 -18.69
C LYS A 167 -1.26 17.75 -19.19
N ARG A 168 -0.24 17.61 -18.34
CA ARG A 168 1.03 16.96 -18.69
C ARG A 168 0.91 15.45 -18.85
N ALA A 169 -0.04 14.83 -18.15
CA ALA A 169 -0.26 13.39 -18.21
C ALA A 169 -1.18 12.93 -19.36
N ARG A 170 -1.78 13.88 -20.10
CA ARG A 170 -2.59 13.64 -21.29
C ARG A 170 -1.76 13.86 -22.55
#